data_AF-A0A6N9SE72-F1
#
_entry.id   AF-A0A6N9SE72-F1
#
_cell.length_a   1.000
_cell.length_b   1.000
_cell.length_c   1.000
_cell.angle_alpha   90.00
_cell.angle_beta   90.00
_cell.angle_gamma   90.00
#
_symmetry.space_group_name_H-M   'P 1'
#
loop_
_entity.id
_entity.type
_entity.pdbx_description
1 polymer ?
#
loop_
_entity_poly.entity_id
_entity_poly.type
_entity_poly.pdbx_seq_one_letter_code
_entity_poly.pdbx_strand_id
1 'polypeptide(L)'
;ILRDIESLLPHNESLFQKVNFLMQAAMGFINIEQNRIIKIFSVVSVVFLPPTLVASSYGMNFEFMPELKWSFGYPGAIIFMILAGLAPYLYFKRKNWL
;
A
#
# COMPACT_ATOMS: atom_id res chain seq x y z
N ILE A 1 -5.05 19.08 -54.18
CA ILE A 1 -4.07 19.83 -53.36
C ILE A 1 -4.71 20.35 -52.07
N LEU A 2 -5.56 21.41 -52.07
CA LEU A 2 -6.21 21.89 -50.83
C LEU A 2 -7.08 20.83 -50.13
N ARG A 3 -7.87 20.06 -50.90
CA ARG A 3 -8.70 18.96 -50.40
C ARG A 3 -7.90 17.79 -49.81
N ASP A 4 -6.69 17.55 -50.33
CA ASP A 4 -5.81 16.49 -49.82
C ASP A 4 -5.16 16.92 -48.50
N ILE A 5 -4.77 18.20 -48.40
CA ILE A 5 -4.28 18.82 -47.15
C ILE A 5 -5.38 18.82 -46.07
N GLU A 6 -6.62 19.14 -46.43
CA GLU A 6 -7.78 19.07 -45.52
C GLU A 6 -8.07 17.64 -45.04
N SER A 7 -7.76 16.61 -45.84
CA SER A 7 -7.95 15.21 -45.43
C SER A 7 -6.84 14.67 -44.52
N LEU A 8 -5.64 15.26 -44.60
CA LEU A 8 -4.48 14.88 -43.77
C LEU A 8 -4.57 15.43 -42.34
N LEU A 9 -5.18 16.61 -42.16
CA LEU A 9 -5.42 17.21 -40.84
C LEU A 9 -6.24 16.32 -39.89
N PRO A 10 -7.44 15.81 -40.26
CA PRO A 10 -8.23 14.93 -39.40
C PRO A 10 -7.58 13.56 -39.22
N HIS A 11 -6.79 13.07 -40.19
CA HIS A 11 -6.01 11.85 -40.02
C HIS A 11 -4.92 12.04 -38.96
N ASN A 12 -4.22 13.17 -39.01
CA ASN A 12 -3.22 13.55 -38.01
C ASN A 12 -3.86 13.72 -36.62
N GLU A 13 -5.00 14.41 -36.51
CA GLU A 13 -5.76 14.49 -35.26
C GLU A 13 -6.17 13.10 -34.72
N SER A 14 -6.62 12.20 -35.59
CA SER A 14 -6.96 10.83 -35.20
C SER A 14 -5.74 10.05 -34.69
N LEU A 15 -4.57 10.21 -35.32
CA LEU A 15 -3.33 9.61 -34.85
C LEU A 15 -2.91 10.19 -33.50
N PHE A 16 -2.97 11.51 -33.34
CA PHE A 16 -2.70 12.17 -32.06
C PHE A 16 -3.67 11.72 -30.96
N GLN A 17 -4.95 11.56 -31.26
CA GLN A 17 -5.94 11.01 -30.33
C GLN A 17 -5.58 9.58 -29.89
N LYS A 18 -5.19 8.72 -30.84
CA LYS A 18 -4.75 7.34 -30.53
C LYS A 18 -3.47 7.31 -29.69
N VAL A 19 -2.49 8.15 -30.01
CA VAL A 19 -1.25 8.28 -29.22
C VAL A 19 -1.57 8.72 -27.80
N ASN A 20 -2.44 9.73 -27.64
CA ASN A 20 -2.87 10.19 -26.32
C ASN A 20 -3.66 9.12 -25.57
N PHE A 21 -4.52 8.35 -26.24
CA PHE A 21 -5.24 7.24 -25.64
C PHE A 21 -4.29 6.14 -25.16
N LEU A 22 -3.32 5.74 -25.98
CA LEU A 22 -2.32 4.76 -25.61
C LEU A 22 -1.43 5.25 -24.47
N MET A 23 -1.04 6.52 -24.48
CA MET A 23 -0.29 7.16 -23.40
C MET A 23 -1.10 7.11 -22.09
N GLN A 24 -2.38 7.49 -22.13
CA GLN A 24 -3.27 7.42 -20.97
C GLN A 24 -3.46 5.99 -20.47
N ALA A 25 -3.63 5.02 -21.38
CA ALA A 25 -3.73 3.61 -21.03
C ALA A 25 -2.43 3.11 -20.37
N ALA A 26 -1.27 3.43 -20.93
CA ALA A 26 0.04 3.08 -20.37
C ALA A 26 0.25 3.70 -18.98
N MET A 27 -0.06 4.99 -18.81
CA MET A 27 -0.05 5.63 -17.50
C MET A 27 -1.03 4.97 -16.52
N GLY A 28 -2.19 4.55 -16.97
CA GLY A 28 -3.16 3.78 -16.18
C GLY A 28 -2.58 2.45 -15.69
N PHE A 29 -1.96 1.68 -16.58
CA PHE A 29 -1.27 0.43 -16.22
C PHE A 29 -0.13 0.66 -15.22
N ILE A 30 0.69 1.71 -15.41
CA ILE A 30 1.76 2.07 -14.47
C ILE A 30 1.17 2.41 -13.10
N ASN A 31 0.10 3.20 -13.03
CA ASN A 31 -0.56 3.53 -11.77
C ASN A 31 -1.13 2.29 -11.06
N ILE A 32 -1.68 1.32 -11.81
CA ILE A 32 -2.19 0.07 -11.23
C ILE A 32 -1.04 -0.70 -10.56
N GLU A 33 0.09 -0.86 -11.24
CA GLU A 33 1.23 -1.56 -10.65
C GLU A 33 1.87 -0.79 -9.50
N GLN A 34 1.98 0.54 -9.59
CA GLN A 34 2.43 1.36 -8.47
C GLN A 34 1.51 1.21 -7.25
N ASN A 35 0.18 1.23 -7.44
CA ASN A 35 -0.77 1.00 -6.37
C ASN A 35 -0.63 -0.40 -5.76
N ARG A 36 -0.34 -1.42 -6.57
CA ARG A 36 -0.06 -2.77 -6.07
C ARG A 36 1.19 -2.79 -5.20
N ILE A 37 2.26 -2.13 -5.63
CA ILE A 37 3.50 -2.02 -4.87
C ILE A 37 3.27 -1.29 -3.54
N ILE A 38 2.67 -0.10 -3.56
CA ILE A 38 2.36 0.69 -2.35
C ILE A 38 1.51 -0.12 -1.36
N LYS A 39 0.52 -0.85 -1.87
CA LYS A 39 -0.34 -1.71 -1.07
C LYS A 39 0.46 -2.80 -0.35
N ILE A 40 1.43 -3.43 -1.01
CA ILE A 40 2.31 -4.44 -0.37
C ILE A 40 3.16 -3.77 0.71
N PHE A 41 3.82 -2.64 0.40
CA PHE A 41 4.63 -1.91 1.38
C PHE A 41 3.83 -1.48 2.60
N SER A 42 2.63 -0.90 2.41
CA SER A 42 1.76 -0.47 3.49
C SER A 42 1.42 -1.63 4.43
N VAL A 43 1.16 -2.81 3.88
CA VAL A 43 0.83 -4.01 4.65
C VAL A 43 2.02 -4.49 5.45
N VAL A 44 3.18 -4.54 4.82
CA VAL A 44 4.45 -4.87 5.47
C VAL A 44 4.72 -3.90 6.63
N SER A 45 4.56 -2.59 6.41
CA SER A 45 4.69 -1.58 7.46
C SER A 45 3.71 -1.80 8.61
N VAL A 46 2.42 -2.06 8.33
CA VAL A 46 1.41 -2.32 9.37
C VAL A 46 1.74 -3.56 10.19
N VAL A 47 2.33 -4.59 9.59
CA VAL A 47 2.81 -5.79 10.32
C VAL A 47 4.01 -5.46 11.22
N PHE A 48 4.90 -4.58 10.78
CA PHE A 48 6.12 -4.21 11.52
C PHE A 48 5.93 -3.11 12.57
N LEU A 49 4.92 -2.26 12.44
CA LEU A 49 4.63 -1.16 13.39
C LEU A 49 4.41 -1.66 14.84
N PRO A 50 3.58 -2.69 15.12
CA PRO A 50 3.35 -3.19 16.47
C PRO A 50 4.61 -3.79 17.12
N PRO A 51 5.37 -4.70 16.46
CA PRO A 51 6.64 -5.16 16.99
C PRO A 51 7.63 -4.02 17.26
N THR A 52 7.66 -2.99 16.40
CA THR A 52 8.54 -1.83 16.59
C THR A 52 8.13 -0.99 17.81
N LEU A 53 6.84 -0.77 18.01
CA LEU A 53 6.32 -0.07 19.19
C LEU A 53 6.61 -0.84 20.48
N VAL A 54 6.38 -2.16 20.47
CA VAL A 54 6.72 -3.06 21.58
C VAL A 54 8.23 -3.01 21.87
N ALA A 55 9.07 -3.18 20.85
CA ALA A 55 10.53 -3.10 20.99
C ALA A 55 11.00 -1.71 21.48
N SER A 56 10.36 -0.62 21.04
CA SER A 56 10.66 0.73 21.53
C SER A 56 10.26 0.94 22.99
N SER A 57 9.10 0.41 23.40
CA SER A 57 8.67 0.44 24.80
C SER A 57 9.58 -0.40 25.69
N TYR A 58 9.98 -1.60 25.27
CA TYR A 58 10.86 -2.49 26.05
C TYR A 58 12.36 -2.13 25.94
N GLY A 59 12.78 -1.38 24.92
CA GLY A 59 14.17 -0.97 24.71
C GLY A 59 14.61 0.25 25.53
N MET A 60 13.67 1.04 26.06
CA MET A 60 13.98 2.17 26.95
C MET A 60 13.96 1.72 28.41
N ASN A 61 15.12 1.26 28.92
CA ASN A 61 15.50 1.15 30.34
C ASN A 61 14.41 0.71 31.33
N PHE A 62 14.25 -0.60 31.51
CA PHE A 62 13.45 -1.22 32.57
C PHE A 62 14.24 -1.41 33.89
N GLU A 63 14.90 -0.36 34.42
CA GLU A 63 15.42 -0.40 35.80
C GLU A 63 14.32 -0.01 36.83
N PHE A 64 13.26 0.66 36.38
CA PHE A 64 12.09 1.03 37.19
C PHE A 64 10.80 1.00 36.35
N MET A 65 10.07 -0.12 36.34
CA MET A 65 8.67 -0.10 35.88
C MET A 65 7.73 -0.93 36.77
N PRO A 66 6.70 -0.30 37.39
CA PRO A 66 5.68 -0.98 38.20
C PRO A 66 4.70 -1.83 37.37
N GLU A 67 4.80 -1.87 36.04
CA GLU A 67 3.96 -2.68 35.16
C GLU A 67 4.20 -4.20 35.29
N LEU A 68 5.31 -4.62 35.93
CA LEU A 68 5.53 -6.01 36.33
C LEU A 68 4.54 -6.49 37.43
N LYS A 69 3.84 -5.56 38.11
CA LYS A 69 2.76 -5.91 39.07
C LYS A 69 1.42 -6.19 38.40
N TRP A 70 1.23 -5.84 37.13
CA TRP A 70 0.05 -6.19 36.36
C TRP A 70 0.38 -7.36 35.43
N SER A 71 0.02 -8.55 35.86
CA SER A 71 0.22 -9.81 35.14
C SER A 71 -0.37 -9.82 33.71
N PHE A 72 -1.23 -8.84 33.37
CA PHE A 72 -1.86 -8.70 32.05
C PHE A 72 -1.16 -7.75 31.06
N GLY A 73 -0.15 -6.97 31.47
CA GLY A 73 0.55 -6.04 30.54
C GLY A 73 1.39 -6.78 29.48
N TYR A 74 2.14 -7.79 29.91
CA TYR A 74 2.97 -8.63 29.03
C TYR A 74 2.13 -9.50 28.07
N PRO A 75 1.05 -10.19 28.51
CA PRO A 75 0.10 -10.84 27.62
C PRO A 75 -0.61 -9.86 26.67
N GLY A 76 -0.93 -8.65 27.11
CA GLY A 76 -1.59 -7.62 26.31
C GLY A 76 -0.74 -7.16 25.12
N ALA A 77 0.55 -6.93 25.34
CA ALA A 77 1.50 -6.60 24.27
C ALA A 77 1.64 -7.74 23.25
N ILE A 78 1.70 -8.99 23.72
CA ILE A 78 1.74 -10.18 22.87
C ILE A 78 0.43 -10.35 22.07
N ILE A 79 -0.72 -10.18 22.72
CA ILE A 79 -2.03 -10.22 22.06
C ILE A 79 -2.13 -9.12 21.00
N PHE A 80 -1.65 -7.90 21.28
CA PHE A 80 -1.63 -6.81 20.31
C PHE A 80 -0.70 -7.10 19.12
N MET A 81 0.46 -7.71 19.37
CA MET A 81 1.39 -8.13 18.31
C MET A 81 0.77 -9.22 17.42
N ILE A 82 0.10 -10.20 18.02
CA ILE A 82 -0.63 -11.26 17.30
C ILE A 82 -1.84 -10.67 16.54
N LEU A 83 -2.64 -9.81 17.17
CA LEU A 83 -3.80 -9.15 16.55
C LEU A 83 -3.37 -8.30 15.36
N ALA A 84 -2.26 -7.58 15.47
CA ALA A 84 -1.79 -6.71 14.42
C ALA A 84 -1.03 -7.45 13.30
N GLY A 85 -0.53 -8.66 13.54
CA GLY A 85 -0.12 -9.59 12.48
C GLY A 85 -1.32 -10.26 11.79
N LEU A 86 -2.36 -10.63 12.56
CA LEU A 86 -3.60 -11.21 12.03
C LEU A 86 -4.50 -10.18 11.34
N ALA A 87 -4.45 -8.90 11.72
CA ALA A 87 -5.28 -7.84 11.15
C ALA A 87 -5.07 -7.67 9.64
N PRO A 88 -3.83 -7.53 9.11
CA PRO A 88 -3.59 -7.54 7.69
C PRO A 88 -3.94 -8.88 7.06
N TYR A 89 -3.63 -10.03 7.69
CA TYR A 89 -4.01 -11.35 7.15
C TYR A 89 -5.53 -11.52 6.97
N LEU A 90 -6.32 -11.16 7.98
CA LEU A 90 -7.78 -11.15 7.94
C LEU A 90 -8.33 -10.09 6.99
N TYR A 91 -7.69 -8.91 6.92
CA TYR A 91 -8.09 -7.86 5.99
C TYR A 91 -7.84 -8.26 4.53
N PHE A 92 -6.72 -8.92 4.22
CA PHE A 92 -6.47 -9.52 2.91
C PHE A 92 -7.49 -10.60 2.56
N LYS A 93 -7.76 -11.51 3.49
CA LYS A 93 -8.74 -12.57 3.29
C LYS A 93 -10.15 -12.02 3.08
N ARG A 94 -10.54 -10.98 3.83
CA ARG A 94 -11.89 -10.39 3.74
C ARG A 94 -12.07 -9.53 2.49
N LYS A 95 -10.98 -9.02 1.92
CA LYS A 95 -11.01 -8.15 0.72
C LYS A 95 -10.83 -8.92 -0.60
N ASN A 96 -10.73 -10.26 -0.58
CA ASN A 96 -10.61 -11.13 -1.78
C ASN A 96 -9.61 -10.55 -2.81
N TRP A 97 -8.44 -10.11 -2.33
CA TRP A 97 -7.36 -9.61 -3.19
C TRP A 97 -6.31 -10.68 -3.52
N LEU A 98 -6.61 -11.94 -3.16
CA LEU A 98 -6.10 -13.14 -3.78
C LEU A 98 -7.26 -13.79 -4.55
#